data_AF-A0A7C6F583-F1
#
_entry.id   AF-A0A7C6F583-F1
#
_cell.length_a   1.000
_cell.length_b   1.000
_cell.length_c   1.000
_cell.angle_alpha   90.00
_cell.angle_beta   90.00
_cell.angle_gamma   90.00
#
_symmetry.space_group_name_H-M   'P 1'
#
loop_
_entity.id
_entity.type
_entity.pdbx_description
1 polymer ?
#
loop_
_entity_poly.entity_id
_entity_poly.type
_entity_poly.pdbx_seq_one_letter_code
_entity_poly.pdbx_strand_id
1 'polypeptide(L)'
;MTDNLGKSSAVPDDVEAFAADLDVGARNPDGWQGKFIAGVALVWAILQVFNASPLPAIIAQKTGLNWIYVTSDTERVIHLAFGLVMATVAFPLFKRSPRNHIPWYDWILALAGVAATLYLIVNSSAIAVRSGLPTTGDLIASAVGLSVVLIATYRALGLPMVIVASLFLVYVFYGDREFIPDAMQWKGASFGKAMWHFWMQTEGVFGLALGVSASMVFLFV
;
A
#
# COMPACT_ATOMS: atom_id res chain seq x y z
N MET A 1 10.17 62.18 9.87
CA MET A 1 9.67 61.26 8.85
C MET A 1 10.90 60.62 8.20
N THR A 2 11.34 59.49 8.74
CA THR A 2 12.31 58.61 8.08
C THR A 2 11.89 57.19 8.38
N ASP A 3 11.73 56.47 7.28
CA ASP A 3 11.02 55.23 7.15
C ASP A 3 11.57 54.08 7.98
N ASN A 4 10.61 53.26 8.34
CA ASN A 4 10.70 51.94 8.90
C ASN A 4 10.81 50.94 7.74
N LEU A 5 12.02 50.52 7.36
CA LEU A 5 12.20 49.46 6.37
C LEU A 5 13.40 48.58 6.73
N GLY A 6 13.11 47.37 7.22
CA GLY A 6 14.15 46.38 7.46
C GLY A 6 13.73 45.15 8.24
N LYS A 7 12.54 44.58 7.99
CA LYS A 7 12.21 43.20 8.40
C LYS A 7 11.29 42.55 7.38
N SER A 8 11.88 41.95 6.35
CA SER A 8 11.23 40.92 5.55
C SER A 8 12.27 40.15 4.74
N SER A 9 12.68 38.98 5.22
CA SER A 9 13.32 37.92 4.42
C SER A 9 13.52 36.62 5.22
N ALA A 10 12.46 36.07 5.81
CA ALA A 10 12.50 34.75 6.45
C ALA A 10 11.44 33.80 5.85
N VAL A 11 11.43 33.69 4.54
CA VAL A 11 10.56 32.80 3.72
C VAL A 11 11.34 31.84 2.76
N PRO A 12 12.61 31.42 3.03
CA PRO A 12 13.17 30.25 2.30
C PRO A 12 12.90 28.90 2.97
N ASP A 13 13.07 28.83 4.30
CA ASP A 13 13.10 27.56 5.04
C ASP A 13 11.74 26.85 5.08
N ASP A 14 10.64 27.60 5.03
CA ASP A 14 9.26 27.09 5.09
C ASP A 14 8.81 26.50 3.75
N VAL A 15 9.20 27.12 2.63
CA VAL A 15 8.92 26.60 1.27
C VAL A 15 9.75 25.35 1.00
N GLU A 16 11.02 25.33 1.40
CA GLU A 16 11.91 24.19 1.19
C GLU A 16 11.53 23.00 2.11
N ALA A 17 11.11 23.26 3.35
CA ALA A 17 10.53 22.25 4.22
C ALA A 17 9.16 21.74 3.73
N PHE A 18 8.33 22.62 3.15
CA PHE A 18 7.06 22.24 2.54
C PHE A 18 7.26 21.40 1.27
N ALA A 19 8.23 21.77 0.43
CA ALA A 19 8.63 20.98 -0.75
C ALA A 19 9.24 19.62 -0.34
N ALA A 20 10.07 19.60 0.71
CA ALA A 20 10.64 18.35 1.24
C ALA A 20 9.58 17.41 1.85
N ASP A 21 8.55 17.95 2.54
CA ASP A 21 7.40 17.16 3.02
C ASP A 21 6.53 16.63 1.87
N LEU A 22 6.62 17.23 0.67
CA LEU A 22 5.91 16.80 -0.53
C LEU A 22 6.70 15.76 -1.37
N ASP A 23 8.03 15.87 -1.45
CA ASP A 23 8.84 15.09 -2.40
C ASP A 23 9.55 13.85 -1.81
N VAL A 24 9.69 13.73 -0.50
CA VAL A 24 10.30 12.56 0.15
C VAL A 24 9.49 12.28 1.40
N GLY A 25 9.03 11.06 1.62
CA GLY A 25 8.13 10.75 2.76
C GLY A 25 8.60 11.40 4.07
N ALA A 26 7.68 11.81 4.94
CA ALA A 26 7.96 12.81 5.98
C ALA A 26 9.01 12.45 7.06
N ARG A 27 9.63 11.24 6.99
CA ARG A 27 10.77 10.83 7.82
C ARG A 27 12.11 11.00 7.09
N ASN A 28 13.10 11.51 7.83
CA ASN A 28 14.49 11.57 7.40
C ASN A 28 15.40 10.95 8.50
N PRO A 29 15.45 9.60 8.60
CA PRO A 29 16.23 8.96 9.63
C PRO A 29 17.71 8.84 9.25
N ASP A 30 18.60 9.20 10.16
CA ASP A 30 20.04 9.12 9.93
C ASP A 30 20.57 7.67 9.94
N GLY A 31 21.73 7.46 9.34
CA GLY A 31 22.48 6.20 9.45
C GLY A 31 21.90 5.04 8.62
N TRP A 32 21.75 3.87 9.23
CA TRP A 32 21.36 2.65 8.52
C TRP A 32 19.89 2.63 8.11
N GLN A 33 19.02 3.32 8.86
CA GLN A 33 17.58 3.38 8.58
C GLN A 33 17.29 4.19 7.32
N GLY A 34 17.95 5.33 7.12
CA GLY A 34 17.87 6.10 5.88
C GLY A 34 18.36 5.29 4.68
N LYS A 35 19.51 4.59 4.83
CA LYS A 35 20.03 3.67 3.80
C LYS A 35 19.07 2.52 3.50
N PHE A 36 18.36 2.02 4.50
CA PHE A 36 17.33 1.00 4.31
C PHE A 36 16.16 1.53 3.46
N ILE A 37 15.62 2.70 3.79
CA ILE A 37 14.52 3.33 3.01
C ILE A 37 14.97 3.53 1.55
N ALA A 38 16.15 4.12 1.35
CA ALA A 38 16.72 4.33 0.01
C ALA A 38 16.95 3.00 -0.73
N GLY A 39 17.45 1.98 -0.04
CA GLY A 39 17.66 0.65 -0.60
C GLY A 39 16.36 -0.03 -1.03
N VAL A 40 15.31 0.03 -0.22
CA VAL A 40 13.98 -0.50 -0.56
C VAL A 40 13.41 0.25 -1.77
N ALA A 41 13.48 1.58 -1.79
CA ALA A 41 13.02 2.39 -2.92
C ALA A 41 13.79 2.10 -4.21
N LEU A 42 15.10 1.89 -4.13
CA LEU A 42 15.93 1.55 -5.28
C LEU A 42 15.61 0.14 -5.81
N VAL A 43 15.54 -0.86 -4.92
CA VAL A 43 15.18 -2.24 -5.30
C VAL A 43 13.79 -2.26 -5.93
N TRP A 44 12.86 -1.50 -5.36
CA TRP A 44 11.52 -1.32 -5.89
C TRP A 44 11.52 -0.76 -7.32
N ALA A 45 12.19 0.36 -7.55
CA ALA A 45 12.26 1.00 -8.86
C ALA A 45 12.87 0.05 -9.91
N ILE A 46 13.96 -0.64 -9.55
CA ILE A 46 14.60 -1.63 -10.42
C ILE A 46 13.63 -2.77 -10.75
N LEU A 47 12.91 -3.32 -9.76
CA LEU A 47 11.96 -4.41 -9.96
C LEU A 47 10.80 -4.00 -10.88
N GLN A 48 10.25 -2.80 -10.72
CA GLN A 48 9.16 -2.31 -11.56
C GLN A 48 9.62 -2.11 -13.01
N VAL A 49 10.78 -1.45 -13.21
CA VAL A 49 11.36 -1.29 -14.56
C VAL A 49 11.69 -2.64 -15.19
N PHE A 50 12.22 -3.58 -14.40
CA PHE A 50 12.53 -4.93 -14.88
C PHE A 50 11.27 -5.65 -15.34
N ASN A 51 10.21 -5.67 -14.53
CA ASN A 51 8.94 -6.34 -14.85
C ASN A 51 8.21 -5.70 -16.04
N ALA A 52 8.26 -4.37 -16.16
CA ALA A 52 7.65 -3.65 -17.28
C ALA A 52 8.44 -3.80 -18.61
N SER A 53 9.69 -4.23 -18.55
CA SER A 53 10.55 -4.41 -19.73
C SER A 53 10.32 -5.78 -20.42
N PRO A 54 10.78 -5.98 -21.66
CA PRO A 54 10.78 -7.31 -22.30
C PRO A 54 11.85 -8.25 -21.73
N LEU A 55 12.70 -7.80 -20.78
CA LEU A 55 13.81 -8.60 -20.26
C LEU A 55 13.39 -9.90 -19.59
N PRO A 56 12.34 -9.95 -18.72
CA PRO A 56 11.94 -11.19 -18.07
C PRO A 56 11.59 -12.28 -19.09
N ALA A 57 10.89 -11.90 -20.17
CA ALA A 57 10.53 -12.81 -21.25
C ALA A 57 11.76 -13.33 -22.02
N ILE A 58 12.68 -12.43 -22.38
CA ILE A 58 13.91 -12.79 -23.10
C ILE A 58 14.78 -13.73 -22.25
N ILE A 59 14.93 -13.44 -20.96
CA ILE A 59 15.75 -14.24 -20.04
C ILE A 59 15.11 -15.61 -19.83
N ALA A 60 13.79 -15.66 -19.56
CA ALA A 60 13.08 -16.93 -19.39
C ALA A 60 13.22 -17.81 -20.63
N GLN A 61 13.05 -17.25 -21.84
CA GLN A 61 13.19 -18.01 -23.09
C GLN A 61 14.63 -18.51 -23.32
N LYS A 62 15.65 -17.71 -23.02
CA LYS A 62 17.05 -18.06 -23.27
C LYS A 62 17.64 -19.02 -22.25
N THR A 63 17.23 -18.90 -20.99
CA THR A 63 17.83 -19.66 -19.87
C THR A 63 16.95 -20.80 -19.38
N GLY A 64 15.66 -20.81 -19.76
CA GLY A 64 14.66 -21.73 -19.21
C GLY A 64 14.18 -21.37 -17.80
N LEU A 65 14.61 -20.24 -17.23
CA LEU A 65 14.26 -19.80 -15.88
C LEU A 65 12.88 -19.09 -15.87
N ASN A 66 11.81 -19.87 -15.91
CA ASN A 66 10.43 -19.35 -16.00
C ASN A 66 9.99 -18.52 -14.79
N TRP A 67 10.58 -18.72 -13.60
CA TRP A 67 10.24 -17.97 -12.38
C TRP A 67 10.66 -16.50 -12.43
N ILE A 68 11.53 -16.12 -13.37
CA ILE A 68 11.90 -14.72 -13.63
C ILE A 68 10.72 -13.96 -14.26
N TYR A 69 9.84 -14.65 -14.97
CA TYR A 69 8.64 -14.06 -15.55
C TYR A 69 7.52 -14.06 -14.51
N VAL A 70 7.16 -12.86 -14.03
CA VAL A 70 6.13 -12.66 -13.01
C VAL A 70 4.79 -12.36 -13.70
N THR A 71 3.72 -13.03 -13.28
CA THR A 71 2.36 -12.75 -13.79
C THR A 71 1.83 -11.42 -13.26
N SER A 72 0.90 -10.77 -13.97
CA SER A 72 0.32 -9.49 -13.53
C SER A 72 -0.29 -9.55 -12.13
N ASP A 73 -0.94 -10.66 -11.76
CA ASP A 73 -1.49 -10.83 -10.42
C ASP A 73 -0.40 -10.88 -9.35
N THR A 74 0.69 -11.60 -9.62
CA THR A 74 1.84 -11.68 -8.71
C THR A 74 2.57 -10.34 -8.63
N GLU A 75 2.70 -9.63 -9.74
CA GLU A 75 3.28 -8.29 -9.81
C GLU A 75 2.50 -7.31 -8.94
N ARG A 76 1.16 -7.32 -8.97
CA ARG A 76 0.31 -6.51 -8.08
C ARG A 76 0.55 -6.81 -6.61
N VAL A 77 0.71 -8.09 -6.26
CA VAL A 77 0.97 -8.51 -4.88
C VAL A 77 2.32 -8.00 -4.39
N ILE A 78 3.36 -8.18 -5.20
CA ILE A 78 4.69 -7.61 -4.95
C ILE A 78 4.59 -6.09 -4.89
N HIS A 79 3.77 -5.48 -5.76
CA HIS A 79 3.62 -4.05 -5.86
C HIS A 79 3.12 -3.46 -4.52
N LEU A 80 2.02 -4.01 -4.02
CA LEU A 80 1.47 -3.60 -2.74
C LEU A 80 2.43 -3.90 -1.57
N ALA A 81 3.16 -5.02 -1.59
CA ALA A 81 4.09 -5.35 -0.51
C ALA A 81 5.16 -4.27 -0.29
N PHE A 82 5.77 -3.78 -1.37
CA PHE A 82 6.71 -2.66 -1.31
C PHE A 82 6.02 -1.35 -0.94
N GLY A 83 4.85 -1.08 -1.52
CA GLY A 83 4.04 0.11 -1.17
C GLY A 83 3.73 0.17 0.32
N LEU A 84 3.37 -0.95 0.95
CA LEU A 84 3.10 -1.04 2.38
C LEU A 84 4.37 -0.83 3.21
N VAL A 85 5.51 -1.41 2.81
CA VAL A 85 6.79 -1.14 3.49
C VAL A 85 7.09 0.35 3.42
N MET A 86 7.08 0.96 2.23
CA MET A 86 7.38 2.37 2.05
C MET A 86 6.42 3.29 2.81
N ALA A 87 5.12 3.03 2.73
CA ALA A 87 4.11 3.79 3.47
C ALA A 87 4.33 3.71 5.00
N THR A 88 4.82 2.57 5.49
CA THR A 88 5.04 2.36 6.93
C THR A 88 6.39 2.84 7.44
N VAL A 89 7.46 2.83 6.62
CA VAL A 89 8.77 3.30 7.06
C VAL A 89 8.99 4.78 6.77
N ALA A 90 8.51 5.29 5.63
CA ALA A 90 8.78 6.64 5.16
C ALA A 90 7.84 7.70 5.74
N PHE A 91 6.59 7.37 6.06
CA PHE A 91 5.61 8.35 6.58
C PHE A 91 5.32 8.08 8.05
N PRO A 92 5.42 9.04 8.99
CA PRO A 92 5.13 8.83 10.40
C PRO A 92 3.64 8.55 10.67
N LEU A 93 3.34 7.74 11.69
CA LEU A 93 1.96 7.37 12.04
C LEU A 93 1.16 8.55 12.58
N PHE A 94 1.74 9.35 13.48
CA PHE A 94 1.07 10.52 14.04
C PHE A 94 1.93 11.78 13.87
N LYS A 95 1.32 12.97 13.98
CA LYS A 95 2.05 14.26 13.96
C LYS A 95 3.19 14.35 14.98
N ARG A 96 3.09 13.60 16.09
CA ARG A 96 4.09 13.54 17.17
C ARG A 96 5.05 12.34 17.05
N SER A 97 4.88 11.48 16.04
CA SER A 97 5.77 10.35 15.86
C SER A 97 7.17 10.81 15.43
N PRO A 98 8.24 10.09 15.82
CA PRO A 98 9.59 10.44 15.44
C PRO A 98 9.77 10.48 13.91
N ARG A 99 10.50 11.50 13.45
CA ARG A 99 10.90 11.69 12.05
C ARG A 99 12.37 11.31 11.79
N ASN A 100 13.19 11.26 12.84
CA ASN A 100 14.63 10.95 12.78
C ASN A 100 14.96 9.45 12.95
N HIS A 101 13.98 8.60 13.22
CA HIS A 101 14.14 7.15 13.26
C HIS A 101 12.81 6.45 12.98
N ILE A 102 12.88 5.18 12.58
CA ILE A 102 11.73 4.30 12.41
C ILE A 102 11.45 3.58 13.75
N PRO A 103 10.29 3.82 14.39
CA PRO A 103 9.90 3.14 15.63
C PRO A 103 9.71 1.63 15.42
N TRP A 104 9.92 0.84 16.48
CA TRP A 104 9.81 -0.63 16.44
C TRP A 104 8.45 -1.14 15.93
N TYR A 105 7.36 -0.45 16.25
CA TYR A 105 6.00 -0.84 15.85
C TYR A 105 5.79 -0.74 14.33
N ASP A 106 6.53 0.14 13.64
CA ASP A 106 6.44 0.26 12.18
C ASP A 106 7.10 -0.90 11.47
N TRP A 107 8.16 -1.47 12.05
CA TRP A 107 8.77 -2.69 11.54
C TRP A 107 7.83 -3.87 11.64
N ILE A 108 7.10 -3.99 12.76
CA ILE A 108 6.09 -5.02 12.93
C ILE A 108 4.94 -4.82 11.94
N LEU A 109 4.48 -3.58 11.75
CA LEU A 109 3.41 -3.26 10.83
C LEU A 109 3.82 -3.54 9.37
N ALA A 110 5.05 -3.19 8.98
CA ALA A 110 5.61 -3.49 7.67
C ALA A 110 5.68 -5.01 7.45
N LEU A 111 6.21 -5.76 8.42
CA LEU A 111 6.31 -7.22 8.35
C LEU A 111 4.92 -7.87 8.28
N ALA A 112 3.94 -7.39 9.04
CA ALA A 112 2.57 -7.88 9.00
C ALA A 112 1.91 -7.64 7.63
N GLY A 113 2.12 -6.44 7.05
CA GLY A 113 1.65 -6.12 5.70
C GLY A 113 2.26 -7.02 4.63
N VAL A 114 3.59 -7.19 4.67
CA VAL A 114 4.31 -8.07 3.74
C VAL A 114 3.88 -9.53 3.92
N ALA A 115 3.72 -10.01 5.16
CA ALA A 115 3.25 -11.37 5.40
C ALA A 115 1.82 -11.58 4.85
N ALA A 116 0.93 -10.60 5.03
CA ALA A 116 -0.44 -10.66 4.52
C ALA A 116 -0.51 -10.64 2.98
N THR A 117 0.36 -9.90 2.30
CA THR A 117 0.44 -9.92 0.83
C THR A 117 1.09 -11.20 0.32
N LEU A 118 2.23 -11.62 0.88
CA LEU A 118 2.94 -12.83 0.46
C LEU A 118 2.13 -14.11 0.70
N TYR A 119 1.17 -14.09 1.63
CA TYR A 119 0.22 -15.18 1.83
C TYR A 119 -0.45 -15.60 0.51
N LEU A 120 -0.79 -14.65 -0.37
CA LEU A 120 -1.43 -14.89 -1.67
C LEU A 120 -0.52 -15.65 -2.64
N ILE A 121 0.78 -15.36 -2.63
CA ILE A 121 1.76 -16.03 -3.50
C ILE A 121 1.99 -17.46 -2.99
N VAL A 122 2.25 -17.60 -1.68
CA VAL A 122 2.56 -18.89 -1.05
C VAL A 122 1.38 -19.86 -1.13
N ASN A 123 0.14 -19.37 -0.98
CA ASN A 123 -1.07 -20.21 -0.98
C ASN A 123 -1.84 -20.13 -2.31
N SER A 124 -1.26 -19.58 -3.37
CA SER A 124 -1.93 -19.32 -4.66
C SER A 124 -2.66 -20.54 -5.23
N SER A 125 -2.01 -21.72 -5.23
CA SER A 125 -2.60 -22.97 -5.71
C SER A 125 -3.79 -23.43 -4.87
N ALA A 126 -3.68 -23.34 -3.54
CA ALA A 126 -4.75 -23.68 -2.61
C ALA A 126 -5.92 -22.71 -2.70
N ILE A 127 -5.65 -21.41 -2.88
CA ILE A 127 -6.69 -20.39 -3.09
C ILE A 127 -7.44 -20.67 -4.40
N ALA A 128 -6.73 -20.98 -5.50
CA ALA A 128 -7.33 -21.18 -6.81
C ALA A 128 -8.33 -22.36 -6.87
N VAL A 129 -8.11 -23.42 -6.08
CA VAL A 129 -9.02 -24.58 -6.03
C VAL A 129 -10.17 -24.41 -5.05
N ARG A 130 -10.18 -23.35 -4.23
CA ARG A 130 -11.23 -23.08 -3.24
C ARG A 130 -12.27 -22.11 -3.83
N SER A 131 -13.52 -22.56 -3.93
CA SER A 131 -14.62 -21.76 -4.48
C SER A 131 -15.27 -20.81 -3.46
N GLY A 132 -14.49 -19.87 -2.89
CA GLY A 132 -15.04 -18.89 -1.94
C GLY A 132 -15.27 -19.43 -0.53
N LEU A 133 -14.58 -20.51 -0.17
CA LEU A 133 -14.57 -21.08 1.18
C LEU A 133 -13.27 -20.67 1.89
N PRO A 134 -13.25 -19.52 2.60
CA PRO A 134 -12.06 -19.05 3.29
C PRO A 134 -11.73 -19.94 4.49
N THR A 135 -10.44 -20.27 4.61
CA THR A 135 -9.85 -20.84 5.82
C THR A 135 -9.54 -19.75 6.84
N THR A 136 -9.25 -20.15 8.08
CA THR A 136 -8.80 -19.23 9.13
C THR A 136 -7.55 -18.44 8.70
N GLY A 137 -6.62 -19.06 7.97
CA GLY A 137 -5.44 -18.37 7.45
C GLY A 137 -5.79 -17.25 6.48
N ASP A 138 -6.73 -17.51 5.56
CA ASP A 138 -7.22 -16.49 4.62
C ASP A 138 -7.84 -15.31 5.38
N LEU A 139 -8.69 -15.59 6.37
CA LEU A 139 -9.37 -14.56 7.15
C LEU A 139 -8.38 -13.70 7.94
N ILE A 140 -7.35 -14.31 8.53
CA ILE A 140 -6.29 -13.59 9.25
C ILE A 140 -5.50 -12.72 8.27
N ALA A 141 -5.06 -13.26 7.14
CA ALA A 141 -4.31 -12.51 6.14
C ALA A 141 -5.13 -11.34 5.59
N SER A 142 -6.41 -11.55 5.26
CA SER A 142 -7.31 -10.48 4.81
C SER A 142 -7.50 -9.39 5.87
N ALA A 143 -7.77 -9.77 7.12
CA ALA A 143 -8.02 -8.81 8.18
C ALA A 143 -6.78 -7.97 8.51
N VAL A 144 -5.61 -8.63 8.60
CA VAL A 144 -4.32 -7.95 8.81
C VAL A 144 -4.00 -7.06 7.62
N GLY A 145 -4.06 -7.59 6.41
CA GLY A 145 -3.77 -6.87 5.18
C GLY A 145 -4.63 -5.62 5.02
N LEU A 146 -5.95 -5.75 5.16
CA LEU A 146 -6.89 -4.62 5.04
C LEU A 146 -6.63 -3.56 6.12
N SER A 147 -6.34 -3.98 7.35
CA SER A 147 -6.00 -3.06 8.44
C SER A 147 -4.70 -2.31 8.15
N VAL A 148 -3.66 -3.00 7.68
CA VAL A 148 -2.37 -2.39 7.32
C VAL A 148 -2.54 -1.44 6.15
N VAL A 149 -3.33 -1.79 5.14
CA VAL A 149 -3.66 -0.89 4.01
C VAL A 149 -4.36 0.37 4.50
N LEU A 150 -5.38 0.27 5.37
CA LEU A 150 -6.05 1.46 5.92
C LEU A 150 -5.09 2.34 6.72
N ILE A 151 -4.19 1.75 7.50
CA ILE A 151 -3.16 2.49 8.24
C ILE A 151 -2.17 3.15 7.26
N ALA A 152 -1.74 2.45 6.21
CA ALA A 152 -0.87 3.00 5.18
C ALA A 152 -1.55 4.15 4.42
N THR A 153 -2.84 4.01 4.09
CA THR A 153 -3.67 5.08 3.51
C THR A 153 -3.75 6.29 4.44
N TYR A 154 -3.96 6.08 5.75
CA TYR A 154 -3.93 7.18 6.72
C TYR A 154 -2.60 7.93 6.70
N ARG A 155 -1.49 7.20 6.64
CA ARG A 155 -0.13 7.77 6.69
C ARG A 155 0.24 8.54 5.43
N ALA A 156 -0.14 8.02 4.25
CA ALA A 156 0.23 8.60 2.97
C ALA A 156 -0.77 9.67 2.48
N LEU A 157 -2.07 9.46 2.70
CA LEU A 157 -3.15 10.27 2.12
C LEU A 157 -4.03 10.98 3.16
N GLY A 158 -3.88 10.63 4.44
CA GLY A 158 -4.60 11.26 5.54
C GLY A 158 -5.97 10.65 5.85
N LEU A 159 -6.61 11.24 6.88
CA LEU A 159 -7.87 10.76 7.43
C LEU A 159 -9.06 10.75 6.44
N PRO A 160 -9.21 11.74 5.53
CA PRO A 160 -10.36 11.76 4.60
C PRO A 160 -10.50 10.46 3.79
N MET A 161 -9.39 9.93 3.26
CA MET A 161 -9.40 8.70 2.47
C MET A 161 -9.79 7.47 3.30
N VAL A 162 -9.34 7.40 4.55
CA VAL A 162 -9.70 6.30 5.46
C VAL A 162 -11.16 6.36 5.84
N ILE A 163 -11.72 7.55 6.07
CA ILE A 163 -13.14 7.71 6.37
C ILE A 163 -13.98 7.18 5.21
N VAL A 164 -13.69 7.62 3.98
CA VAL A 164 -14.44 7.17 2.80
C VAL A 164 -14.34 5.66 2.63
N ALA A 165 -13.13 5.09 2.68
CA ALA A 165 -12.95 3.64 2.58
C ALA A 165 -13.70 2.88 3.69
N SER A 166 -13.64 3.37 4.93
CA SER A 166 -14.32 2.75 6.07
C SER A 166 -15.84 2.79 5.94
N LEU A 167 -16.41 3.88 5.41
CA LEU A 167 -17.84 3.98 5.16
C LEU A 167 -18.30 2.92 4.15
N PHE A 168 -17.57 2.72 3.06
CA PHE A 168 -17.89 1.68 2.08
C PHE A 168 -17.70 0.28 2.66
N LEU A 169 -16.67 0.05 3.48
CA LEU A 169 -16.48 -1.23 4.18
C LEU A 169 -17.65 -1.52 5.12
N VAL A 170 -18.09 -0.55 5.92
CA VAL A 170 -19.26 -0.68 6.80
C VAL A 170 -20.51 -0.95 5.97
N TYR A 171 -20.72 -0.22 4.88
CA TYR A 171 -21.84 -0.46 3.96
C TYR A 171 -21.84 -1.88 3.38
N VAL A 172 -20.67 -2.51 3.21
CA VAL A 172 -20.63 -3.91 2.76
C VAL A 172 -21.25 -4.87 3.79
N PHE A 173 -21.13 -4.58 5.08
CA PHE A 173 -21.68 -5.44 6.14
C PHE A 173 -23.12 -5.09 6.52
N TYR A 174 -23.51 -3.83 6.38
CA TYR A 174 -24.78 -3.29 6.88
C TYR A 174 -25.70 -2.76 5.77
N GLY A 175 -25.47 -3.17 4.52
CA GLY A 175 -26.30 -2.74 3.38
C GLY A 175 -27.73 -3.27 3.39
N ASP A 176 -28.05 -4.19 4.30
CA ASP A 176 -29.38 -4.79 4.50
C ASP A 176 -30.25 -4.03 5.50
N ARG A 177 -29.70 -2.98 6.13
CA ARG A 177 -30.37 -2.26 7.21
C ARG A 177 -31.42 -1.29 6.69
N GLU A 178 -32.50 -1.16 7.45
CA GLU A 178 -33.66 -0.33 7.12
C GLU A 178 -33.34 1.17 6.93
N PHE A 179 -32.24 1.67 7.51
CA PHE A 179 -31.83 3.06 7.33
C PHE A 179 -31.17 3.33 5.97
N ILE A 180 -30.79 2.28 5.22
CA ILE A 180 -30.27 2.41 3.85
C ILE A 180 -31.47 2.59 2.91
N PRO A 181 -31.46 3.57 1.99
CA PRO A 181 -32.55 3.74 1.02
C PRO A 181 -32.79 2.48 0.19
N ASP A 182 -34.05 2.13 -0.07
CA ASP A 182 -34.44 0.90 -0.78
C ASP A 182 -33.71 0.71 -2.12
N ALA A 183 -33.46 1.80 -2.85
CA ALA A 183 -32.74 1.78 -4.13
C ALA A 183 -31.26 1.32 -3.99
N MET A 184 -30.69 1.38 -2.79
CA MET A 184 -29.32 1.00 -2.48
C MET A 184 -29.22 -0.22 -1.56
N GLN A 185 -30.34 -0.74 -1.05
CA GLN A 185 -30.28 -1.90 -0.16
C GLN A 185 -29.77 -3.14 -0.89
N TRP A 186 -28.98 -3.94 -0.17
CA TRP A 186 -28.54 -5.25 -0.65
C TRP A 186 -28.39 -6.22 0.52
N LYS A 187 -28.15 -7.50 0.25
CA LYS A 187 -28.17 -8.56 1.26
C LYS A 187 -27.13 -8.40 2.40
N GLY A 188 -26.12 -7.55 2.23
CA GLY A 188 -24.93 -7.54 3.08
C GLY A 188 -24.04 -8.77 2.85
N ALA A 189 -22.76 -8.66 3.18
CA ALA A 189 -21.82 -9.79 3.18
C ALA A 189 -21.54 -10.27 4.60
N SER A 190 -21.40 -11.60 4.75
CA SER A 190 -20.77 -12.17 5.94
C SER A 190 -19.28 -11.79 5.97
N PHE A 191 -18.68 -11.78 7.16
CA PHE A 191 -17.26 -11.49 7.33
C PHE A 191 -16.37 -12.35 6.42
N GLY A 192 -16.62 -13.67 6.36
CA GLY A 192 -15.85 -14.56 5.51
C GLY A 192 -15.95 -14.23 4.03
N LYS A 193 -17.16 -13.96 3.53
CA LYS A 193 -17.39 -13.59 2.13
C LYS A 193 -16.72 -12.25 1.79
N ALA A 194 -16.82 -11.26 2.67
CA ALA A 194 -16.19 -9.96 2.49
C ALA A 194 -14.67 -10.07 2.48
N MET A 195 -14.07 -10.75 3.46
CA MET A 195 -12.61 -10.94 3.54
C MET A 195 -12.05 -11.70 2.34
N TRP A 196 -12.82 -12.66 1.82
CA TRP A 196 -12.47 -13.35 0.58
C TRP A 196 -12.45 -12.39 -0.61
N HIS A 197 -13.53 -11.63 -0.83
CA HIS A 197 -13.61 -10.68 -1.96
C HIS A 197 -12.57 -9.55 -1.86
N PHE A 198 -12.33 -9.00 -0.67
CA PHE A 198 -11.44 -7.85 -0.52
C PHE A 198 -9.96 -8.17 -0.72
N TRP A 199 -9.51 -9.37 -0.34
CA TRP A 199 -8.07 -9.67 -0.32
C TRP A 199 -7.67 -10.88 -1.19
N MET A 200 -8.52 -11.89 -1.31
CA MET A 200 -8.17 -13.14 -2.02
C MET A 200 -8.43 -13.07 -3.52
N GLN A 201 -9.12 -12.03 -3.99
CA GLN A 201 -9.52 -11.86 -5.38
C GLN A 201 -8.96 -10.58 -6.00
N THR A 202 -8.93 -10.58 -7.33
CA THR A 202 -8.48 -9.45 -8.17
C THR A 202 -9.60 -8.44 -8.44
N GLU A 203 -10.68 -8.47 -7.66
CA GLU A 203 -11.76 -7.47 -7.67
C GLU A 203 -11.67 -6.52 -6.47
N GLY A 204 -10.92 -6.90 -5.42
CA GLY A 204 -10.71 -6.12 -4.21
C GLY A 204 -9.46 -5.25 -4.28
N VAL A 205 -8.64 -5.30 -3.22
CA VAL A 205 -7.41 -4.51 -3.08
C VAL A 205 -6.44 -4.75 -4.24
N PHE A 206 -6.37 -5.98 -4.75
CA PHE A 206 -5.50 -6.37 -5.88
C PHE A 206 -6.14 -6.16 -7.27
N GLY A 207 -7.20 -5.35 -7.32
CA GLY A 207 -7.94 -5.09 -8.54
C GLY A 207 -7.31 -4.11 -9.51
N LEU A 208 -8.15 -3.60 -10.41
CA LEU A 208 -7.71 -2.78 -11.55
C LEU A 208 -6.94 -1.54 -11.11
N ALA A 209 -7.35 -0.86 -10.04
CA ALA A 209 -6.65 0.33 -9.54
C ALA A 209 -5.18 0.04 -9.20
N LEU A 210 -4.92 -1.06 -8.47
CA LEU A 210 -3.57 -1.50 -8.16
C LEU A 210 -2.83 -1.99 -9.41
N GLY A 211 -3.54 -2.67 -10.33
CA GLY A 211 -3.00 -3.12 -11.60
C GLY A 211 -2.50 -1.97 -12.48
N VAL A 212 -3.26 -0.87 -12.59
CA VAL A 212 -2.87 0.34 -13.31
C VAL A 212 -1.70 1.05 -12.62
N SER A 213 -1.71 1.06 -11.27
CA SER A 213 -0.60 1.61 -10.49
C SER A 213 0.72 0.87 -10.80
N ALA A 214 0.66 -0.46 -10.80
CA ALA A 214 1.81 -1.31 -11.05
C ALA A 214 2.33 -1.27 -12.49
N SER A 215 1.45 -1.11 -13.48
CA SER A 215 1.86 -1.19 -14.89
C SER A 215 2.27 0.16 -15.51
N MET A 216 1.75 1.29 -15.00
CA MET A 216 1.94 2.59 -15.64
C MET A 216 2.30 3.71 -14.67
N VAL A 217 1.60 3.82 -13.53
CA VAL A 217 1.76 4.99 -12.63
C VAL A 217 3.14 5.04 -12.00
N PHE A 218 3.77 3.88 -11.74
CA PHE A 218 5.10 3.81 -11.15
C PHE A 218 6.19 4.55 -11.94
N LEU A 219 6.00 4.82 -13.24
CA LEU A 219 6.97 5.55 -14.05
C LEU A 219 7.04 7.04 -13.71
N PHE A 220 6.03 7.56 -13.02
CA PHE A 220 5.89 8.98 -12.70
C PHE A 220 6.14 9.29 -11.21
N VAL A 221 6.49 8.29 -10.41
CA VAL A 221 6.68 8.36 -8.94
C VAL A 221 8.06 7.82 -8.59
#